data_AF-A0A943K9Z9-F1
#
_entry.id   AF-A0A943K9Z9-F1
#
_cell.length_a   1.000
_cell.length_b   1.000
_cell.length_c   1.000
_cell.angle_alpha   90.00
_cell.angle_beta   90.00
_cell.angle_gamma   90.00
#
_symmetry.space_group_name_H-M   'P 1'
#
loop_
_entity.id
_entity.type
_entity.pdbx_description
1 polymer ?
#
loop_
_entity_poly.entity_id
_entity_poly.type
_entity_poly.pdbx_seq_one_letter_code
_entity_poly.pdbx_strand_id
1 'polypeptide(L)'
;MALNRKAIKANARQFIANGQWVHLFLAGIVLEAVNYINFGTSTYVQLRNTFNALYQTQFINVSWNMMSLIILLLLPLEISIGGYYLSSLRGKGPGFGSVYEEAAAHYGRYFCTMLLRRIYTVLWTMLLIIPGIVKSLSYSMTAFIQHDNPSLTSTQAINLSKRITKGHKGSLLMMELSFLGWYLLGAITFGIAYLYVHPYLYTTQAMYYELLRQNALDRGIASPWEFGIVPESTFSPYTSAENQPPYWQQNSVSPKWQNSSAYSPEGWNEDADRWGPDR
;
A
#
# COMPACT_ATOMS: atom_id res chain seq x y z
N MET A 1 0.63 -3.48 23.13
CA MET A 1 1.63 -2.82 22.27
C MET A 1 0.98 -1.73 21.42
N ALA A 2 1.30 -0.45 21.67
CA ALA A 2 0.81 0.66 20.86
C ALA A 2 1.87 1.09 19.84
N LEU A 3 1.42 1.51 18.67
CA LEU A 3 2.30 1.92 17.58
C LEU A 3 2.75 3.38 17.76
N ASN A 4 4.07 3.61 17.70
CA ASN A 4 4.68 4.93 17.75
C ASN A 4 4.65 5.61 16.36
N ARG A 5 3.52 6.22 16.05
CA ARG A 5 3.31 6.97 14.79
C ARG A 5 4.33 8.09 14.56
N LYS A 6 4.85 8.71 15.63
CA LYS A 6 5.86 9.79 15.53
C LYS A 6 7.21 9.23 15.08
N ALA A 7 7.62 8.09 15.64
CA ALA A 7 8.86 7.41 15.25
C ALA A 7 8.83 6.99 13.77
N ILE A 8 7.75 6.36 13.31
CA ILE A 8 7.61 5.93 11.91
C ILE A 8 7.73 7.12 10.95
N LYS A 9 7.08 8.25 11.28
CA LYS A 9 7.16 9.47 10.48
C LYS A 9 8.55 10.10 10.49
N ALA A 10 9.22 10.10 11.63
CA ALA A 10 10.59 10.60 11.74
C ALA A 10 11.54 9.73 10.90
N ASN A 11 11.42 8.40 10.99
CA ASN A 11 12.22 7.44 10.24
C ASN A 11 11.98 7.60 8.73
N ALA A 12 10.72 7.72 8.30
CA ALA A 12 10.39 7.94 6.88
C ALA A 12 10.99 9.25 6.37
N ARG A 13 10.95 10.32 7.19
CA ARG A 13 11.56 11.60 6.83
C ARG A 13 13.08 11.50 6.70
N GLN A 14 13.74 10.82 7.63
CA GLN A 14 15.20 10.61 7.58
C GLN A 14 15.61 9.78 6.37
N PHE A 15 14.89 8.67 6.10
CA PHE A 15 15.15 7.80 4.96
C PHE A 15 15.15 8.59 3.64
N ILE A 16 14.16 9.46 3.48
CA ILE A 16 13.98 10.29 2.29
C ILE A 16 15.02 11.40 2.20
N ALA A 17 15.37 12.01 3.35
CA ALA A 17 16.39 13.06 3.42
C ALA A 17 17.79 12.57 3.03
N ASN A 18 18.07 11.26 3.14
CA ASN A 18 19.34 10.64 2.76
C ASN A 18 19.53 10.47 1.24
N GLY A 19 18.98 11.38 0.42
CA GLY A 19 19.13 11.37 -1.05
C GLY A 19 18.26 10.36 -1.79
N GLN A 20 17.44 9.57 -1.09
CA GLN A 20 16.53 8.59 -1.70
C GLN A 20 15.27 9.23 -2.31
N TRP A 21 14.94 10.48 -1.91
CA TRP A 21 13.71 11.15 -2.36
C TRP A 21 13.53 11.16 -3.88
N VAL A 22 14.57 11.51 -4.64
CA VAL A 22 14.49 11.61 -6.11
C VAL A 22 14.18 10.26 -6.74
N HIS A 23 14.84 9.20 -6.28
CA HIS A 23 14.64 7.84 -6.81
C HIS A 23 13.22 7.33 -6.52
N LEU A 24 12.72 7.56 -5.30
CA LEU A 24 11.35 7.21 -4.91
C LEU A 24 10.29 8.03 -5.67
N PHE A 25 10.55 9.31 -5.88
CA PHE A 25 9.69 10.19 -6.66
C PHE A 25 9.62 9.73 -8.12
N LEU A 26 10.77 9.48 -8.75
CA LEU A 26 10.84 9.00 -10.11
C LEU A 26 10.10 7.66 -10.26
N ALA A 27 10.27 6.71 -9.34
CA ALA A 27 9.56 5.44 -9.32
C ALA A 27 8.03 5.60 -9.46
N GLY A 28 7.45 6.61 -8.80
CA GLY A 28 6.01 6.88 -8.84
C GLY A 28 5.55 7.85 -9.94
N ILE A 29 6.47 8.55 -10.61
CA ILE A 29 6.12 9.73 -11.41
C ILE A 29 5.19 9.44 -12.57
N VAL A 30 5.30 8.27 -13.20
CA VAL A 30 4.45 7.90 -14.34
C VAL A 30 3.00 7.73 -13.91
N LEU A 31 2.76 7.08 -12.76
CA LEU A 31 1.43 6.91 -12.21
C LEU A 31 0.84 8.26 -11.79
N GLU A 32 1.65 9.08 -11.13
CA GLU A 32 1.23 10.41 -10.68
C GLU A 32 0.95 11.34 -11.87
N ALA A 33 1.79 11.35 -12.90
CA ALA A 33 1.56 12.13 -14.11
C ALA A 33 0.22 11.80 -14.76
N VAL A 34 -0.13 10.51 -14.85
CA VAL A 34 -1.44 10.06 -15.36
C VAL A 34 -2.56 10.56 -14.45
N ASN A 35 -2.42 10.46 -13.11
CA ASN A 35 -3.38 10.99 -12.15
C ASN A 35 -3.60 12.51 -12.31
N TYR A 36 -2.53 13.27 -12.49
CA TYR A 36 -2.60 14.72 -12.70
C TYR A 36 -3.24 15.11 -14.04
N ILE A 37 -2.89 14.41 -15.13
CA ILE A 37 -3.51 14.63 -16.44
C ILE A 37 -5.02 14.37 -16.34
N ASN A 38 -5.42 13.29 -15.66
CA ASN A 38 -6.81 12.94 -15.43
C ASN A 38 -7.55 14.00 -14.62
N PHE A 39 -6.94 14.42 -13.51
CA PHE A 39 -7.49 15.45 -12.65
C PHE A 39 -7.66 16.77 -13.41
N GLY A 40 -6.60 17.27 -14.05
CA GLY A 40 -6.62 18.52 -14.81
C GLY A 40 -7.63 18.50 -15.95
N THR A 41 -7.69 17.40 -16.71
CA THR A 41 -8.68 17.23 -17.79
C THR A 41 -10.11 17.21 -17.23
N SER A 42 -10.35 16.48 -16.14
CA SER A 42 -11.66 16.42 -15.48
C SER A 42 -12.10 17.77 -14.95
N THR A 43 -11.21 18.50 -14.28
CA THR A 43 -11.49 19.87 -13.79
C THR A 43 -11.77 20.82 -14.95
N TYR A 44 -10.97 20.76 -16.03
CA TYR A 44 -11.22 21.55 -17.23
C TYR A 44 -12.60 21.27 -17.84
N VAL A 45 -12.96 19.99 -17.98
CA VAL A 45 -14.25 19.56 -18.52
C VAL A 45 -15.39 20.04 -17.64
N GLN A 46 -15.28 19.90 -16.32
CA GLN A 46 -16.29 20.37 -15.37
C GLN A 46 -16.43 21.89 -15.43
N LEU A 47 -15.33 22.64 -15.37
CA LEU A 47 -15.34 24.09 -15.50
C LEU A 47 -15.99 24.51 -16.81
N ARG A 48 -15.54 23.99 -17.94
CA ARG A 48 -16.13 24.26 -19.25
C ARG A 48 -17.62 23.96 -19.27
N ASN A 49 -18.06 22.82 -18.73
CA ASN A 49 -19.47 22.47 -18.68
C ASN A 49 -20.27 23.42 -17.78
N THR A 50 -19.71 23.86 -16.65
CA THR A 50 -20.30 24.89 -15.78
C THR A 50 -20.40 26.22 -16.50
N PHE A 51 -19.35 26.68 -17.17
CA PHE A 51 -19.37 27.88 -18.02
C PHE A 51 -20.44 27.77 -19.11
N ASN A 52 -20.51 26.64 -19.82
CA ASN A 52 -21.52 26.42 -20.86
C ASN A 52 -22.94 26.46 -20.31
N ALA A 53 -23.18 25.90 -19.12
CA ALA A 53 -24.47 25.96 -18.45
C ALA A 53 -24.83 27.40 -18.05
N LEU A 54 -23.86 28.18 -17.58
CA LEU A 54 -24.05 29.58 -17.18
C LEU A 54 -24.33 30.50 -18.40
N TYR A 55 -23.62 30.31 -19.50
CA TYR A 55 -23.70 31.17 -20.69
C TYR A 55 -24.58 30.61 -21.81
N GLN A 56 -25.25 29.47 -21.59
CA GLN A 56 -26.10 28.77 -22.57
C GLN A 56 -25.40 28.43 -23.91
N THR A 57 -24.06 28.36 -23.92
CA THR A 57 -23.27 28.10 -25.13
C THR A 57 -23.26 26.60 -25.45
N GLN A 58 -23.71 26.24 -26.65
CA GLN A 58 -23.81 24.85 -27.12
C GLN A 58 -22.47 24.37 -27.72
N PHE A 59 -21.43 24.19 -26.90
CA PHE A 59 -20.26 23.43 -27.34
C PHE A 59 -20.58 21.92 -27.34
N ILE A 60 -19.96 21.15 -28.25
CA ILE A 60 -20.10 19.69 -28.29
C ILE A 60 -19.65 19.12 -26.94
N ASN A 61 -20.56 18.41 -26.26
CA ASN A 61 -20.26 17.66 -25.04
C ASN A 61 -19.39 16.45 -25.38
N VAL A 62 -18.07 16.62 -25.33
CA VAL A 62 -17.14 15.49 -25.34
C VAL A 62 -17.14 14.88 -23.93
N SER A 63 -17.77 13.72 -23.79
CA SER A 63 -17.75 12.91 -22.56
C SER A 63 -16.41 12.18 -22.45
N TRP A 64 -15.55 12.62 -21.53
CA TRP A 64 -14.19 12.09 -21.33
C TRP A 64 -14.14 10.81 -20.48
N ASN A 65 -14.94 9.79 -20.83
CA ASN A 65 -14.94 8.49 -20.12
C ASN A 65 -13.79 7.55 -20.55
N MET A 66 -13.07 7.88 -21.63
CA MET A 66 -12.07 7.00 -22.25
C MET A 66 -10.76 6.92 -21.45
N MET A 67 -10.43 7.99 -20.71
CA MET A 67 -9.19 8.07 -19.94
C MET A 67 -9.20 7.19 -18.68
N SER A 68 -10.40 6.89 -18.16
CA SER A 68 -10.63 5.98 -17.01
C SER A 68 -10.21 4.54 -17.26
N LEU A 69 -10.03 4.13 -18.52
CA LEU A 69 -9.59 2.77 -18.86
C LEU A 69 -8.06 2.65 -18.79
N ILE A 70 -7.33 3.72 -19.10
CA ILE A 70 -5.85 3.70 -19.06
C ILE A 70 -5.35 3.50 -17.64
N ILE A 71 -5.97 4.15 -16.65
CA ILE A 71 -5.57 4.00 -15.25
C ILE A 71 -5.82 2.57 -14.73
N LEU A 72 -6.82 1.87 -15.29
CA LEU A 72 -7.11 0.48 -14.94
C LEU A 72 -6.00 -0.46 -15.43
N LEU A 73 -5.38 -0.16 -16.58
CA LEU A 73 -4.22 -0.89 -17.08
C LEU A 73 -2.95 -0.65 -16.25
N LEU A 74 -2.87 0.48 -15.53
CA LEU A 74 -1.73 0.84 -14.68
C LEU A 74 -1.82 0.28 -13.25
N LEU A 75 -2.87 -0.48 -12.91
CA LEU A 75 -3.03 -1.07 -11.57
C LEU A 75 -1.85 -1.94 -11.11
N PRO A 76 -1.20 -2.76 -11.97
CA PRO A 76 -0.03 -3.52 -11.55
C PRO A 76 1.16 -2.65 -11.13
N LEU A 77 1.24 -1.45 -11.70
CA LEU A 77 2.30 -0.49 -11.39
C LEU A 77 2.18 0.00 -9.94
N GLU A 78 0.97 0.09 -9.38
CA GLU A 78 0.79 0.44 -7.96
C GLU A 78 1.47 -0.56 -7.02
N ILE A 79 1.35 -1.87 -7.32
CA ILE A 79 1.98 -2.93 -6.52
C ILE A 79 3.49 -2.85 -6.65
N SER A 80 3.98 -2.73 -7.89
CA SER A 80 5.41 -2.67 -8.17
C SER A 80 6.08 -1.43 -7.55
N ILE A 81 5.43 -0.27 -7.59
CA ILE A 81 5.91 0.95 -6.90
C ILE A 81 5.97 0.69 -5.39
N GLY A 82 4.92 0.14 -4.77
CA GLY A 82 4.96 -0.22 -3.36
C GLY A 82 6.11 -1.18 -3.01
N GLY A 83 6.35 -2.14 -3.89
CA GLY A 83 7.47 -3.08 -3.83
C GLY A 83 8.86 -2.45 -3.96
N TYR A 84 9.00 -1.45 -4.83
CA TYR A 84 10.22 -0.66 -4.99
C TYR A 84 10.55 0.11 -3.71
N TYR A 85 9.55 0.74 -3.09
CA TYR A 85 9.71 1.44 -1.82
C TYR A 85 10.13 0.46 -0.72
N LEU A 86 9.50 -0.71 -0.66
CA LEU A 86 9.83 -1.76 0.31
C LEU A 86 11.24 -2.33 0.10
N SER A 87 11.64 -2.55 -1.14
CA SER A 87 12.97 -3.03 -1.51
C SER A 87 14.05 -1.99 -1.18
N SER A 88 13.76 -0.71 -1.42
CA SER A 88 14.64 0.40 -1.06
C SER A 88 14.80 0.51 0.45
N LEU A 89 13.71 0.37 1.22
CA LEU A 89 13.75 0.33 2.69
C LEU A 89 14.60 -0.84 3.19
N ARG A 90 14.47 -2.01 2.57
CA ARG A 90 15.25 -3.22 2.91
C ARG A 90 16.70 -3.18 2.42
N GLY A 91 17.16 -2.06 1.86
CA GLY A 91 18.56 -1.84 1.44
C GLY A 91 18.94 -2.46 0.09
N LYS A 92 17.98 -2.90 -0.72
CA LYS A 92 18.26 -3.60 -1.99
C LYS A 92 18.65 -2.69 -3.17
N GLY A 93 18.69 -1.37 -2.98
CA GLY A 93 19.10 -0.39 -4.00
C GLY A 93 18.58 -0.63 -5.43
N PRO A 94 17.28 -0.92 -5.64
CA PRO A 94 16.76 -1.30 -6.95
C PRO A 94 16.88 -0.15 -7.97
N GLY A 95 17.27 -0.49 -9.21
CA GLY A 95 17.24 0.46 -10.33
C GLY A 95 15.80 0.81 -10.73
N PHE A 96 15.56 2.03 -11.21
CA PHE A 96 14.20 2.49 -11.59
C PHE A 96 13.49 1.57 -12.61
N GLY A 97 14.24 0.94 -13.52
CA GLY A 97 13.70 -0.02 -14.49
C GLY A 97 13.03 -1.24 -13.87
N SER A 98 13.44 -1.62 -12.64
CA SER A 98 12.91 -2.80 -11.97
C SER A 98 11.42 -2.66 -11.67
N VAL A 99 10.90 -1.43 -11.52
CA VAL A 99 9.47 -1.18 -11.29
C VAL A 99 8.64 -1.68 -12.48
N TYR A 100 9.09 -1.44 -13.70
CA TYR A 100 8.37 -1.84 -14.90
C TYR A 100 8.54 -3.33 -15.20
N GLU A 101 9.75 -3.85 -15.01
CA GLU A 101 10.06 -5.28 -15.17
C GLU A 101 9.22 -6.13 -14.22
N GLU A 102 9.17 -5.76 -12.93
CA GLU A 102 8.38 -6.42 -11.90
C GLU A 102 6.87 -6.36 -12.19
N ALA A 103 6.37 -5.18 -12.60
CA ALA A 103 4.97 -5.02 -12.99
C ALA A 103 4.60 -5.87 -14.21
N ALA A 104 5.50 -6.00 -15.19
CA ALA A 104 5.30 -6.80 -16.38
C ALA A 104 5.36 -8.31 -16.07
N ALA A 105 6.33 -8.74 -15.26
CA ALA A 105 6.53 -10.15 -14.90
C ALA A 105 5.32 -10.76 -14.18
N HIS A 106 4.67 -9.98 -13.31
CA HIS A 106 3.53 -10.44 -12.50
C HIS A 106 2.21 -9.74 -12.84
N TYR A 107 2.11 -9.16 -14.05
CA TYR A 107 1.00 -8.30 -14.47
C TYR A 107 -0.38 -8.88 -14.17
N GLY A 108 -0.67 -10.10 -14.60
CA GLY A 108 -2.00 -10.70 -14.45
C GLY A 108 -2.41 -10.86 -12.98
N ARG A 109 -1.47 -11.28 -12.11
CA ARG A 109 -1.73 -11.49 -10.68
C ARG A 109 -1.93 -10.15 -9.97
N TYR A 110 -1.08 -9.16 -10.29
CA TYR A 110 -1.14 -7.82 -9.71
C TYR A 110 -2.41 -7.08 -10.14
N PHE A 111 -2.76 -7.17 -11.43
CA PHE A 111 -3.97 -6.61 -11.99
C PHE A 111 -5.23 -7.16 -11.30
N CYS A 112 -5.38 -8.49 -11.24
CA CYS A 112 -6.51 -9.13 -10.60
C CYS A 112 -6.62 -8.74 -9.11
N THR A 113 -5.50 -8.64 -8.41
CA THR A 113 -5.46 -8.28 -6.99
C THR A 113 -5.93 -6.85 -6.75
N MET A 114 -5.41 -5.89 -7.51
CA MET A 114 -5.81 -4.49 -7.39
C MET A 114 -7.23 -4.24 -7.88
N LEU A 115 -7.64 -4.90 -8.97
CA LEU A 115 -9.01 -4.83 -9.47
C LEU A 115 -9.99 -5.34 -8.42
N LEU A 116 -9.74 -6.51 -7.83
CA LEU A 116 -10.61 -7.10 -6.81
C LEU A 116 -10.67 -6.24 -5.54
N ARG A 117 -9.52 -5.68 -5.11
CA ARG A 117 -9.46 -4.72 -4.00
C ARG A 117 -10.32 -3.49 -4.27
N ARG A 118 -10.27 -2.93 -5.48
CA ARG A 118 -11.06 -1.77 -5.89
C ARG A 118 -12.55 -2.08 -5.92
N ILE A 119 -12.95 -3.21 -6.52
CA ILE A 119 -14.34 -3.66 -6.55
C ILE A 119 -14.89 -3.80 -5.14
N TYR A 120 -14.18 -4.51 -4.25
CA TYR A 120 -14.64 -4.64 -2.86
C TYR A 120 -14.74 -3.30 -2.15
N THR A 121 -13.77 -2.42 -2.33
CA THR A 121 -13.80 -1.08 -1.71
C THR A 121 -15.01 -0.29 -2.19
N VAL A 122 -15.28 -0.26 -3.51
CA VAL A 122 -16.43 0.42 -4.11
C VAL A 122 -17.74 -0.16 -3.56
N LEU A 123 -17.89 -1.48 -3.53
CA LEU A 123 -19.09 -2.13 -2.98
C LEU A 123 -19.35 -1.74 -1.52
N TRP A 124 -18.30 -1.71 -0.69
CA TRP A 124 -18.43 -1.28 0.70
C TRP A 124 -18.79 0.21 0.81
N THR A 125 -18.19 1.07 0.00
CA THR A 125 -18.51 2.51 -0.02
C THR A 125 -19.91 2.80 -0.56
N MET A 126 -20.40 2.01 -1.53
CA MET A 126 -21.76 2.14 -2.08
C MET A 126 -22.81 1.74 -1.06
N LEU A 127 -22.50 0.72 -0.23
CA LEU A 127 -23.39 0.35 0.87
C LEU A 127 -23.44 1.47 1.91
N LEU A 128 -22.28 1.91 2.40
CA LEU A 128 -22.15 3.00 3.37
C LEU A 128 -20.72 3.57 3.34
N ILE A 129 -20.57 4.89 3.46
CA ILE A 129 -19.26 5.56 3.39
C ILE A 129 -18.32 5.10 4.52
N ILE A 130 -18.81 5.05 5.76
CA ILE A 130 -18.01 4.69 6.95
C ILE A 130 -17.38 3.28 6.85
N PRO A 131 -18.14 2.19 6.60
CA PRO A 131 -17.52 0.87 6.43
C PRO A 131 -16.65 0.80 5.18
N GLY A 132 -16.92 1.60 4.14
CA GLY A 132 -16.02 1.78 3.00
C GLY A 132 -14.61 2.19 3.43
N ILE A 133 -14.50 3.23 4.27
CA ILE A 133 -13.22 3.69 4.83
C ILE A 133 -12.56 2.61 5.69
N VAL A 134 -13.31 1.96 6.59
CA VAL A 134 -12.76 0.91 7.45
C VAL A 134 -12.24 -0.28 6.64
N LYS A 135 -12.88 -0.61 5.51
CA LYS A 135 -12.48 -1.70 4.62
C LYS A 135 -11.29 -1.30 3.75
N SER A 136 -11.23 -0.07 3.22
CA SER A 136 -10.06 0.40 2.46
C SER A 136 -8.79 0.34 3.32
N LEU A 137 -8.89 0.73 4.59
CA LEU A 137 -7.83 0.59 5.59
C LEU A 137 -7.45 -0.88 5.82
N SER A 138 -8.43 -1.78 5.87
CA SER A 138 -8.16 -3.23 6.05
C SER A 138 -7.46 -3.87 4.83
N TYR A 139 -7.59 -3.26 3.65
CA TYR A 139 -6.97 -3.71 2.39
C TYR A 139 -5.74 -2.88 2.00
N SER A 140 -5.29 -1.97 2.86
CA SER A 140 -4.16 -1.07 2.57
C SER A 140 -2.86 -1.82 2.33
N MET A 141 -2.64 -2.94 3.01
CA MET A 141 -1.39 -3.71 2.97
C MET A 141 -1.35 -4.76 1.87
N THR A 142 -2.45 -4.98 1.16
CA THR A 142 -2.55 -5.99 0.09
C THR A 142 -1.48 -5.80 -0.98
N ALA A 143 -1.14 -4.55 -1.33
CA ALA A 143 -0.15 -4.24 -2.35
C ALA A 143 1.24 -4.79 -1.97
N PHE A 144 1.70 -4.46 -0.76
CA PHE A 144 3.00 -4.88 -0.25
C PHE A 144 3.07 -6.40 -0.06
N ILE A 145 1.98 -7.02 0.42
CA ILE A 145 1.86 -8.48 0.54
C ILE A 145 2.01 -9.17 -0.82
N GLN A 146 1.29 -8.68 -1.83
CA GLN A 146 1.30 -9.30 -3.15
C GLN A 146 2.67 -9.18 -3.82
N HIS A 147 3.40 -8.10 -3.55
CA HIS A 147 4.79 -7.96 -3.97
C HIS A 147 5.72 -8.90 -3.20
N ASP A 148 5.56 -9.04 -1.88
CA ASP A 148 6.36 -9.96 -1.07
C ASP A 148 6.16 -11.44 -1.46
N ASN A 149 4.95 -11.81 -1.88
CA ASN A 149 4.68 -13.13 -2.43
C ASN A 149 3.76 -13.06 -3.66
N PRO A 150 4.36 -12.98 -4.88
CA PRO A 150 3.60 -12.95 -6.13
C PRO A 150 2.83 -14.25 -6.41
N SER A 151 3.18 -15.36 -5.75
CA SER A 151 2.48 -16.64 -5.90
C SER A 151 1.12 -16.66 -5.18
N LEU A 152 0.87 -15.75 -4.23
CA LEU A 152 -0.44 -15.67 -3.57
C LEU A 152 -1.56 -15.34 -4.55
N THR A 153 -2.71 -15.96 -4.34
CA THR A 153 -3.94 -15.63 -5.05
C THR A 153 -4.44 -14.27 -4.57
N SER A 154 -5.08 -13.48 -5.45
CA SER A 154 -5.64 -12.16 -5.11
C SER A 154 -6.47 -12.15 -3.82
N THR A 155 -7.30 -13.18 -3.63
CA THR A 155 -8.11 -13.34 -2.42
C THR A 155 -7.27 -13.67 -1.18
N GLN A 156 -6.21 -14.46 -1.32
CA GLN A 156 -5.30 -14.80 -0.22
C GLN A 156 -4.55 -13.55 0.26
N ALA A 157 -4.04 -12.72 -0.66
CA ALA A 157 -3.37 -11.47 -0.31
C ALA A 157 -4.30 -10.48 0.40
N ILE A 158 -5.53 -10.31 -0.10
CA ILE A 158 -6.55 -9.45 0.54
C ILE A 158 -6.93 -9.99 1.93
N ASN A 159 -7.05 -11.32 2.07
CA ASN A 159 -7.34 -11.95 3.35
C ASN A 159 -6.19 -11.77 4.34
N LEU A 160 -4.94 -11.95 3.90
CA LEU A 160 -3.77 -11.71 4.73
C LEU A 160 -3.70 -10.25 5.20
N SER A 161 -3.93 -9.28 4.29
CA SER A 161 -4.02 -7.85 4.66
C SER A 161 -5.04 -7.61 5.78
N LYS A 162 -6.23 -8.21 5.69
CA LYS A 162 -7.26 -8.10 6.73
C LYS A 162 -6.78 -8.65 8.08
N ARG A 163 -6.02 -9.75 8.07
CA ARG A 163 -5.55 -10.41 9.30
C ARG A 163 -4.47 -9.60 9.99
N ILE A 164 -3.44 -9.18 9.26
CA ILE A 164 -2.32 -8.42 9.84
C ILE A 164 -2.76 -7.01 10.28
N THR A 165 -3.80 -6.47 9.67
CA THR A 165 -4.34 -5.15 10.04
C THR A 165 -5.38 -5.24 11.19
N LYS A 166 -5.83 -6.44 11.56
CA LYS A 166 -6.83 -6.63 12.63
C LYS A 166 -6.22 -6.19 13.97
N GLY A 167 -6.90 -5.29 14.69
CA GLY A 167 -6.39 -4.69 15.93
C GLY A 167 -5.58 -3.40 15.74
N HIS A 168 -5.09 -3.13 14.52
CA HIS A 168 -4.29 -1.93 14.22
C HIS A 168 -5.02 -0.91 13.34
N LYS A 169 -6.29 -1.14 13.00
CA LYS A 169 -7.10 -0.25 12.16
C LYS A 169 -7.21 1.18 12.71
N GLY A 170 -7.35 1.32 14.03
CA GLY A 170 -7.43 2.64 14.68
C GLY A 170 -6.12 3.42 14.54
N SER A 171 -4.98 2.74 14.73
CA SER A 171 -3.66 3.36 14.53
C SER A 171 -3.46 3.79 13.07
N LEU A 172 -3.87 2.93 12.11
CA LEU A 172 -3.80 3.22 10.68
C LEU A 172 -4.70 4.41 10.30
N LEU A 173 -5.94 4.45 10.82
CA LEU A 173 -6.85 5.58 10.62
C LEU A 173 -6.23 6.88 11.14
N MET A 174 -5.67 6.86 12.35
CA MET A 174 -5.06 8.07 12.89
C MET A 174 -3.78 8.47 12.15
N MET A 175 -3.05 7.52 11.57
CA MET A 175 -1.94 7.81 10.66
C MET A 175 -2.45 8.53 9.41
N GLU A 176 -3.48 8.02 8.75
CA GLU A 176 -4.09 8.66 7.58
C GLU A 176 -4.67 10.06 7.91
N LEU A 177 -5.35 10.21 9.06
CA LEU A 177 -5.84 11.52 9.53
C LEU A 177 -4.71 12.53 9.75
N SER A 178 -3.54 12.08 10.20
CA SER A 178 -2.37 12.95 10.35
C SER A 178 -1.73 13.36 9.02
N PHE A 179 -2.15 12.75 7.90
CA PHE A 179 -1.83 13.19 6.55
C PHE A 179 -2.94 14.02 5.90
N LEU A 180 -4.12 14.13 6.53
CA LEU A 180 -5.25 14.92 6.04
C LEU A 180 -4.90 16.39 5.77
N GLY A 181 -4.05 16.99 6.61
CA GLY A 181 -3.56 18.35 6.38
C GLY A 181 -2.75 18.47 5.08
N TRP A 182 -1.96 17.46 4.74
CA TRP A 182 -1.23 17.43 3.48
C TRP A 182 -2.15 17.17 2.28
N TYR A 183 -3.19 16.35 2.45
CA TYR A 183 -4.22 16.18 1.41
C TYR A 183 -4.95 17.51 1.14
N LEU A 184 -5.29 18.26 2.19
CA LEU A 184 -5.92 19.58 2.05
C LEU A 184 -4.97 20.60 1.41
N LEU A 185 -3.70 20.63 1.82
CA LEU A 185 -2.70 21.51 1.22
C LEU A 185 -2.46 21.18 -0.26
N GLY A 186 -2.45 19.88 -0.60
CA GLY A 186 -2.43 19.40 -1.97
C GLY A 186 -3.63 19.94 -2.76
N ALA A 187 -4.85 19.85 -2.23
CA ALA A 187 -6.03 20.39 -2.89
C ALA A 187 -5.94 21.91 -3.14
N ILE A 188 -5.48 22.69 -2.16
CA ILE A 188 -5.36 24.16 -2.27
C ILE A 188 -4.27 24.56 -3.28
N THR A 189 -3.19 23.81 -3.35
CA THR A 189 -2.05 24.09 -4.24
C THR A 189 -2.20 23.49 -5.64
N PHE A 190 -3.41 23.07 -6.03
CA PHE A 190 -3.67 22.33 -7.28
C PHE A 190 -2.75 21.10 -7.46
N GLY A 191 -2.39 20.49 -6.34
CA GLY A 191 -1.62 19.27 -6.25
C GLY A 191 -0.10 19.45 -6.30
N ILE A 192 0.43 20.67 -6.30
CA ILE A 192 1.89 20.89 -6.23
C ILE A 192 2.47 20.30 -4.93
N ALA A 193 1.78 20.45 -3.80
CA ALA A 193 2.26 19.89 -2.53
C ALA A 193 2.36 18.35 -2.55
N TYR A 194 1.56 17.66 -3.37
CA TYR A 194 1.60 16.20 -3.47
C TYR A 194 2.91 15.67 -4.06
N LEU A 195 3.56 16.41 -4.96
CA LEU A 195 4.85 16.01 -5.54
C LEU A 195 5.90 15.76 -4.46
N TYR A 196 5.93 16.60 -3.43
CA TYR A 196 6.86 16.45 -2.31
C TYR A 196 6.39 15.40 -1.30
N VAL A 197 5.08 15.37 -1.01
CA VAL A 197 4.52 14.54 0.06
C VAL A 197 4.38 13.08 -0.35
N HIS A 198 4.23 12.78 -1.64
CA HIS A 198 3.96 11.43 -2.13
C HIS A 198 5.06 10.41 -1.74
N PRO A 199 6.36 10.65 -1.98
CA PRO A 199 7.41 9.74 -1.52
C PRO A 199 7.39 9.53 0.01
N TYR A 200 7.02 10.57 0.76
CA TYR A 200 6.91 10.52 2.21
C TYR A 200 5.74 9.67 2.70
N LEU A 201 4.58 9.79 2.06
CA LEU A 201 3.40 8.95 2.34
C LEU A 201 3.69 7.47 2.10
N TYR A 202 4.17 7.13 0.90
CA TYR A 202 4.43 5.73 0.52
C TYR A 202 5.53 5.09 1.38
N THR A 203 6.58 5.84 1.71
CA THR A 203 7.63 5.35 2.63
C THR A 203 7.07 5.09 4.02
N THR A 204 6.21 5.98 4.53
CA THR A 204 5.55 5.79 5.83
C THR A 204 4.66 4.55 5.82
N GLN A 205 3.89 4.33 4.75
CA GLN A 205 3.04 3.15 4.59
C GLN A 205 3.85 1.86 4.48
N ALA A 206 4.98 1.87 3.77
CA ALA A 206 5.87 0.72 3.65
C ALA A 206 6.57 0.39 4.98
N MET A 207 7.00 1.39 5.75
CA MET A 207 7.52 1.18 7.11
C MET A 207 6.45 0.63 8.06
N TYR A 208 5.21 1.12 7.94
CA TYR A 208 4.07 0.61 8.70
C TYR A 208 3.78 -0.85 8.36
N TYR A 209 3.85 -1.20 7.07
CA TYR A 209 3.70 -2.57 6.61
C TYR A 209 4.73 -3.50 7.24
N GLU A 210 6.01 -3.11 7.28
CA GLU A 210 7.06 -3.95 7.87
C GLU A 210 6.83 -4.17 9.38
N LEU A 211 6.33 -3.16 10.11
CA LEU A 211 5.92 -3.33 11.52
C LEU A 211 4.78 -4.33 11.68
N LEU A 212 3.76 -4.27 10.82
CA LEU A 212 2.65 -5.23 10.84
C LEU A 212 3.10 -6.64 10.45
N ARG A 213 3.99 -6.76 9.47
CA ARG A 213 4.58 -8.02 9.03
C ARG A 213 5.32 -8.68 10.17
N GLN A 214 6.22 -7.96 10.85
CA GLN A 214 6.93 -8.50 12.02
C GLN A 214 6.00 -8.90 13.15
N ASN A 215 5.05 -8.04 13.52
CA ASN A 215 4.08 -8.39 14.55
C ASN A 215 3.24 -9.63 14.20
N ALA A 216 2.91 -9.80 12.92
CA ALA A 216 2.18 -10.98 12.46
C ALA A 216 3.03 -12.26 12.54
N LEU A 217 4.33 -12.16 12.31
CA LEU A 217 5.29 -13.27 12.45
C LEU A 217 5.51 -13.62 13.93
N ASP A 218 5.79 -12.63 14.77
CA ASP A 218 6.08 -12.82 16.20
C ASP A 218 4.88 -13.42 16.96
N ARG A 219 3.66 -13.05 16.56
CA ARG A 219 2.41 -13.53 17.19
C ARG A 219 1.82 -14.76 16.50
N GLY A 220 2.48 -15.30 15.47
CA GLY A 220 1.98 -16.45 14.71
C GLY A 220 0.63 -16.19 13.99
N ILE A 221 0.31 -14.93 13.68
CA ILE A 221 -0.91 -14.54 12.95
C ILE A 221 -0.79 -14.89 11.46
N ALA A 222 0.44 -14.88 10.94
CA ALA A 222 0.76 -15.22 9.57
C ALA A 222 2.04 -16.05 9.54
N SER A 223 2.12 -16.93 8.56
CA SER A 223 3.27 -17.81 8.38
C SER A 223 4.33 -17.16 7.48
N PRO A 224 5.62 -17.39 7.70
CA PRO A 224 6.70 -16.71 6.97
C PRO A 224 6.63 -16.83 5.44
N TRP A 225 6.22 -17.99 4.92
CA TRP A 225 6.05 -18.20 3.48
C TRP A 225 4.95 -17.31 2.87
N GLU A 226 3.95 -16.87 3.64
CA GLU A 226 2.92 -15.94 3.16
C GLU A 226 3.50 -14.55 2.82
N PHE A 227 4.70 -14.25 3.32
CA PHE A 227 5.49 -13.07 2.96
C PHE A 227 6.67 -13.40 2.05
N GLY A 228 6.67 -14.56 1.39
CA GLY A 228 7.73 -14.99 0.48
C GLY A 228 9.03 -15.39 1.18
N ILE A 229 9.01 -15.55 2.51
CA ILE A 229 10.18 -16.02 3.26
C ILE A 229 10.27 -17.54 3.10
N VAL A 230 11.37 -18.02 2.52
CA VAL A 230 11.62 -19.46 2.34
C VAL A 230 12.32 -20.06 3.57
N PRO A 231 11.99 -21.30 3.96
CA PRO A 231 12.66 -21.94 5.10
C PRO A 231 14.08 -22.34 4.68
N GLU A 232 15.01 -22.30 5.64
CA GLU A 232 16.44 -22.56 5.40
C GLU A 232 16.71 -24.01 4.93
N SER A 233 15.79 -24.95 5.16
CA SER A 233 15.88 -26.34 4.71
C SER A 233 15.16 -26.58 3.38
N THR A 234 15.80 -27.29 2.45
CA THR A 234 15.27 -27.77 1.16
C THR A 234 14.02 -28.65 1.26
N PHE A 235 13.62 -29.04 2.48
CA PHE A 235 12.35 -29.69 2.75
C PHE A 235 11.33 -28.68 3.30
N SER A 236 10.58 -28.05 2.39
CA SER A 236 9.28 -27.51 2.73
C SER A 236 8.27 -28.67 2.67
N PRO A 237 7.53 -29.01 3.74
CA PRO A 237 6.49 -30.04 3.68
C PRO A 237 5.35 -29.67 2.70
N TYR A 238 5.38 -28.44 2.18
CA TYR A 238 4.50 -27.95 1.16
C TYR A 238 5.33 -27.55 -0.06
N THR A 239 5.34 -28.40 -1.07
CA THR A 239 6.14 -28.28 -2.30
C THR A 239 5.64 -27.18 -3.26
N SER A 240 4.48 -26.58 -2.98
CA SER A 240 3.89 -25.49 -3.76
C SER A 240 2.92 -24.64 -2.92
N ALA A 241 2.77 -23.35 -3.28
CA ALA A 241 1.89 -22.39 -2.59
C ALA A 241 0.40 -22.77 -2.66
N GLU A 242 0.02 -23.63 -3.60
CA GLU A 242 -1.36 -24.07 -3.83
C GLU A 242 -1.81 -25.15 -2.81
N ASN A 243 -0.87 -25.87 -2.21
CA ASN A 243 -1.12 -27.02 -1.33
C ASN A 243 -0.92 -26.74 0.17
N GLN A 244 -0.73 -25.48 0.58
CA GLN A 244 -0.52 -25.11 1.98
C GLN A 244 -1.86 -24.99 2.73
N PRO A 245 -2.06 -25.69 3.87
CA PRO A 245 -3.23 -25.51 4.70
C PRO A 245 -3.23 -24.11 5.34
N PRO A 246 -4.41 -23.52 5.60
CA PRO A 246 -4.50 -22.23 6.28
C PRO A 246 -3.76 -22.26 7.63
N TYR A 247 -3.07 -21.17 8.00
CA TYR A 247 -2.15 -21.12 9.15
C TYR A 247 -2.75 -21.57 10.49
N TRP A 248 -4.07 -21.50 10.70
CA TRP A 248 -4.76 -22.05 11.88
C TRP A 248 -4.78 -23.58 11.95
N GLN A 249 -4.21 -24.28 10.96
CA GLN A 249 -4.05 -25.73 10.89
C GLN A 249 -2.57 -26.19 10.98
N GLN A 250 -1.59 -25.29 11.16
CA GLN A 250 -0.18 -25.68 11.32
C GLN A 250 0.14 -26.05 12.78
N ASN A 251 0.55 -27.31 13.02
CA ASN A 251 0.97 -27.82 14.33
C ASN A 251 2.46 -27.52 14.62
N SER A 252 2.71 -26.95 15.81
CA SER A 252 3.90 -26.78 16.68
C SER A 252 5.37 -26.99 16.25
N VAL A 253 5.71 -27.39 15.01
CA VAL A 253 7.11 -27.47 14.55
C VAL A 253 7.37 -26.34 13.55
N SER A 254 7.81 -25.19 14.07
CA SER A 254 8.14 -24.01 13.28
C SER A 254 9.55 -24.15 12.67
N PRO A 255 9.73 -24.14 11.33
CA PRO A 255 11.05 -24.07 10.71
C PRO A 255 11.82 -22.81 11.11
N LYS A 256 13.15 -22.79 10.96
CA LYS A 256 13.94 -21.55 10.99
C LYS A 256 13.81 -20.84 9.64
N TRP A 257 13.51 -19.54 9.66
CA TRP A 257 13.24 -18.74 8.48
C TRP A 257 14.29 -17.65 8.32
N GLN A 258 14.89 -17.54 7.13
CA GLN A 258 15.89 -16.50 6.84
C GLN A 258 15.19 -15.18 6.48
N ASN A 259 15.20 -14.20 7.40
CA ASN A 259 14.75 -12.85 7.10
C ASN A 259 15.94 -11.99 6.64
N SER A 260 16.03 -11.71 5.34
CA SER A 260 17.11 -10.90 4.74
C SER A 260 16.83 -9.39 4.71
N SER A 261 15.87 -8.90 5.51
CA SER A 261 15.57 -7.46 5.60
C SER A 261 16.65 -6.73 6.40
N ALA A 262 17.41 -5.84 5.76
CA ALA A 262 18.37 -4.97 6.44
C ALA A 262 17.71 -3.87 7.30
N TYR A 263 16.38 -3.71 7.19
CA TYR A 263 15.59 -2.76 7.97
C TYR A 263 15.00 -3.44 9.20
N SER A 264 15.37 -2.91 10.38
CA SER A 264 14.75 -3.22 11.67
C SER A 264 13.68 -2.15 11.96
N PRO A 265 12.38 -2.48 11.88
CA PRO A 265 11.29 -1.56 12.14
C PRO A 265 11.26 -1.13 13.61
N GLU A 266 11.73 0.08 13.87
CA GLU A 266 11.55 0.76 15.14
C GLU A 266 10.22 1.51 15.12
N GLY A 267 9.25 1.09 15.95
CA GLY A 267 7.92 1.69 15.91
C GLY A 267 6.91 1.15 16.90
N TRP A 268 7.28 0.21 17.76
CA TRP A 268 6.45 -0.23 18.87
C TRP A 268 6.84 0.52 20.14
N ASN A 269 5.85 1.09 20.84
CA ASN A 269 6.06 1.56 22.21
C ASN A 269 5.90 0.36 23.15
N GLU A 270 7.00 -0.12 23.71
CA GLU A 270 7.01 -1.13 24.78
C GLU A 270 6.30 -0.61 26.05
N ASP A 271 6.31 0.72 26.26
CA ASP A 271 5.76 1.37 27.46
C ASP A 271 4.24 1.58 27.46
N ALA A 272 3.57 1.36 26.33
CA ALA A 272 2.12 1.59 26.24
C ALA A 272 1.27 0.54 26.99
N ASP A 273 1.88 -0.59 27.37
CA ASP A 273 1.24 -1.63 28.19
C ASP A 273 1.51 -1.44 29.70
N ARG A 274 2.19 -0.37 30.13
CA ARG A 274 2.41 -0.03 31.57
C ARG A 274 1.25 0.74 32.23
N TRP A 275 0.03 0.63 31.70
CA TRP A 275 -1.19 1.10 32.37
C TRP A 275 -2.08 -0.10 32.78
N GLY A 276 -1.47 -1.04 33.51
CA GLY A 276 -2.19 -1.86 34.50
C GLY A 276 -2.27 -1.07 35.81
N PRO A 277 -3.35 -1.22 36.60
CA PRO A 277 -3.57 -0.39 37.78
C PRO A 277 -2.72 -0.92 38.94
N ASP A 278 -1.44 -0.56 39.00
CA ASP A 278 -0.60 -0.80 40.17
C ASP A 278 0.43 0.33 40.31
N ARG A 279 -0.01 1.43 40.94
CA ARG A 279 0.69 2.23 41.96
C ARG A 279 -0.14 3.47 42.33
#